data_AF-X0QHS1-F1
#
_entry.id   AF-X0QHS1-F1
#
_cell.length_a   1.000
_cell.length_b   1.000
_cell.length_c   1.000
_cell.angle_alpha   90.00
_cell.angle_beta   90.00
_cell.angle_gamma   90.00
#
_symmetry.space_group_name_H-M   'P 1'
#
loop_
_entity.id
_entity.type
_entity.pdbx_description
1 polymer ?
#
loop_
_entity_poly.entity_id
_entity_poly.type
_entity_poly.pdbx_seq_one_letter_code
_entity_poly.pdbx_strand_id
1 'polypeptide(L)'
;MPAIYCMEDGFIRSNGLGATLLAPLSVVIDKQGIYYDATQPSDLETLLQNCQPLSSEQRLRVKKLQDKLLNQRVSKYNVGAGIDVSSIQNNSWMQDAKISGRRRVLIIGQVEDDLSVQYCGSTIKTNSGLIERVRQDNPDAYLIYKPHPDVEAGLRAGKVSEAHLQQVQAVAYDTALPDCLEWVDEVHTISSLTGFEALLRGLDVTCYGLPFYAGWGLTTDIDEQSLPKATYLKRRQRDIPLTFEQLIYGGLICYPLYRLPDGYGLAQVEQVIDYLYPLKDSHLLANSEESQSEMASTSNSSAKTVNSSLPTKFKRHATTRFMQQRHRWQQKLRKMSR
;
A
#
# COMPACT_ATOMS: atom_id res chain seq x y z
N MET A 1 -25.07 7.80 24.06
CA MET A 1 -24.67 6.66 23.20
C MET A 1 -23.25 6.27 23.55
N PRO A 2 -22.88 4.99 23.53
CA PRO A 2 -21.49 4.57 23.78
C PRO A 2 -20.56 5.12 22.69
N ALA A 3 -19.30 5.39 23.04
CA ALA A 3 -18.29 5.77 22.05
C ALA A 3 -18.02 4.57 21.12
N ILE A 4 -18.03 4.81 19.81
CA ILE A 4 -17.71 3.81 18.78
C ILE A 4 -16.30 4.10 18.27
N TYR A 5 -15.45 3.07 18.28
CA TYR A 5 -14.11 3.14 17.70
C TYR A 5 -14.04 2.25 16.47
N CYS A 6 -13.63 2.82 15.35
CA CYS A 6 -13.31 2.08 14.14
C CYS A 6 -11.86 1.61 14.22
N MET A 7 -11.62 0.37 13.79
CA MET A 7 -10.27 -0.19 13.71
C MET A 7 -10.00 -0.70 12.30
N GLU A 8 -8.78 -0.46 11.84
CA GLU A 8 -8.22 -0.99 10.59
C GLU A 8 -6.77 -1.41 10.85
N ASP A 9 -6.19 -2.11 9.89
CA ASP A 9 -4.75 -2.28 9.81
C ASP A 9 -4.06 -0.91 9.63
N GLY A 10 -2.85 -0.79 10.18
CA GLY A 10 -2.01 0.37 9.90
C GLY A 10 -1.41 0.33 8.49
N PHE A 11 -0.84 1.46 8.07
CA PHE A 11 -0.26 1.59 6.73
C PHE A 11 0.97 0.69 6.51
N ILE A 12 1.71 0.40 7.59
CA ILE A 12 2.85 -0.53 7.60
C ILE A 12 2.46 -1.74 8.47
N ARG A 13 1.79 -2.71 7.84
CA ARG A 13 1.12 -3.81 8.54
C ARG A 13 1.96 -5.09 8.62
N SER A 14 2.44 -5.57 7.48
CA SER A 14 3.09 -6.89 7.33
C SER A 14 3.79 -7.01 5.96
N ASN A 15 4.76 -7.93 5.83
CA ASN A 15 5.32 -8.33 4.54
C ASN A 15 4.46 -9.48 3.94
N GLY A 16 3.93 -9.28 2.73
CA GLY A 16 3.01 -10.20 2.06
C GLY A 16 1.53 -9.79 2.10
N LEU A 17 0.70 -10.46 1.30
CA LEU A 17 -0.73 -10.14 1.19
C LEU A 17 -1.43 -10.32 2.54
N GLY A 18 -2.30 -9.38 2.93
CA GLY A 18 -3.14 -9.49 4.15
C GLY A 18 -3.99 -10.78 4.22
N ALA A 19 -4.17 -11.46 3.08
CA ALA A 19 -4.71 -12.81 2.96
C ALA A 19 -3.88 -13.93 3.65
N THR A 20 -2.68 -13.64 4.17
CA THR A 20 -1.83 -14.65 4.83
C THR A 20 -2.11 -14.87 6.32
N LEU A 21 -3.13 -14.21 6.90
CA LEU A 21 -3.52 -14.31 8.32
C LEU A 21 -2.39 -14.03 9.33
N LEU A 22 -1.34 -13.33 8.90
CA LEU A 22 -0.31 -12.84 9.82
C LEU A 22 -0.93 -11.78 10.75
N ALA A 23 -0.61 -11.89 12.04
CA ALA A 23 -1.00 -10.91 13.04
C ALA A 23 -0.50 -9.52 12.62
N PRO A 24 -1.36 -8.48 12.65
CA PRO A 24 -0.96 -7.16 12.21
C PRO A 24 0.07 -6.58 13.20
N LEU A 25 1.17 -6.03 12.68
CA LEU A 25 2.15 -5.30 13.48
C LEU A 25 1.77 -3.83 13.66
N SER A 26 0.73 -3.38 12.96
CA SER A 26 0.19 -2.04 13.07
C SER A 26 -1.31 -2.04 12.92
N VAL A 27 -1.99 -1.25 13.74
CA VAL A 27 -3.43 -1.00 13.70
C VAL A 27 -3.71 0.47 13.89
N VAL A 28 -4.83 0.95 13.36
CA VAL A 28 -5.36 2.28 13.66
C VAL A 28 -6.60 2.12 14.53
N ILE A 29 -6.82 3.08 15.44
CA ILE A 29 -8.03 3.17 16.26
C ILE A 29 -8.53 4.59 16.13
N ASP A 30 -9.71 4.76 15.55
CA ASP A 30 -10.28 6.05 15.19
C ASP A 30 -11.64 6.23 15.86
N LYS A 31 -11.79 7.30 16.64
CA LYS A 31 -12.99 7.58 17.43
C LYS A 31 -14.04 8.43 16.70
N GLN A 32 -13.67 9.05 15.58
CA GLN A 32 -14.53 9.95 14.81
C GLN A 32 -15.09 9.28 13.56
N GLY A 33 -14.27 8.48 12.89
CA GLY A 33 -14.61 7.83 11.62
C GLY A 33 -13.53 6.83 11.27
N ILE A 34 -12.99 6.90 10.05
CA ILE A 34 -11.82 6.09 9.64
C ILE A 34 -11.12 6.76 8.46
N TYR A 35 -9.80 6.64 8.36
CA TYR A 35 -8.97 7.40 7.41
C TYR A 35 -9.36 7.28 5.92
N TYR A 36 -9.98 6.18 5.50
CA TYR A 36 -10.35 5.96 4.10
C TYR A 36 -11.75 6.51 3.76
N ASP A 37 -12.58 6.81 4.76
CA ASP A 37 -13.94 7.30 4.57
C ASP A 37 -13.91 8.82 4.49
N ALA A 38 -14.00 9.34 3.26
CA ALA A 38 -14.04 10.78 3.02
C ALA A 38 -15.44 11.38 3.30
N THR A 39 -16.46 10.55 3.54
CA THR A 39 -17.83 11.05 3.72
C THR A 39 -18.06 11.60 5.13
N GLN A 40 -17.20 11.27 6.08
CA GLN A 40 -17.23 11.75 7.47
C GLN A 40 -15.84 12.20 7.93
N PRO A 41 -15.73 12.98 9.02
CA PRO A 41 -14.45 13.28 9.64
C PRO A 41 -13.76 12.03 10.19
N SER A 42 -12.43 12.07 10.31
CA SER A 42 -11.62 11.04 10.96
C SER A 42 -10.63 11.67 11.95
N ASP A 43 -10.12 10.87 12.88
CA ASP A 43 -9.05 11.32 13.78
C ASP A 43 -7.79 11.69 12.99
N LEU A 44 -7.48 10.97 11.92
CA LEU A 44 -6.35 11.33 11.05
C LEU A 44 -6.58 12.66 10.33
N GLU A 45 -7.78 12.89 9.78
CA GLU A 45 -8.11 14.18 9.15
C GLU A 45 -8.00 15.32 10.15
N THR A 46 -8.50 15.14 11.37
CA THR A 46 -8.39 16.13 12.44
C THR A 46 -6.94 16.38 12.83
N LEU A 47 -6.13 15.32 12.90
CA LEU A 47 -4.71 15.42 13.21
C LEU A 47 -3.97 16.19 12.13
N LEU A 48 -4.19 15.88 10.86
CA LEU A 48 -3.56 16.56 9.73
C LEU A 48 -4.04 18.00 9.60
N GLN A 49 -5.33 18.28 9.83
CA GLN A 49 -5.87 19.63 9.80
C GLN A 49 -5.19 20.55 10.84
N ASN A 50 -4.97 20.02 12.04
CA ASN A 50 -4.41 20.78 13.18
C ASN A 50 -2.89 20.64 13.32
N CYS A 51 -2.21 19.93 12.41
CA CYS A 51 -0.78 19.67 12.50
C CYS A 51 0.00 20.98 12.38
N GLN A 52 0.68 21.34 13.47
CA GLN A 52 1.58 22.49 13.56
C GLN A 52 2.88 22.22 12.78
N PRO A 53 3.67 23.27 12.48
CA PRO A 53 5.03 23.08 11.96
C PRO A 53 5.83 22.14 12.84
N LEU A 54 6.52 21.18 12.22
CA LEU A 54 7.28 20.17 12.93
C LEU A 54 8.51 20.77 13.62
N SER A 55 8.82 20.33 14.83
CA SER A 55 10.07 20.64 15.52
C SER A 55 11.28 20.12 14.74
N SER A 56 12.48 20.62 15.06
CA SER A 56 13.71 20.12 14.44
C SER A 56 13.92 18.63 14.69
N GLU A 57 13.59 18.10 15.87
CA GLU A 57 13.67 16.65 16.14
C GLU A 57 12.63 15.87 15.34
N GLN A 58 11.39 16.37 15.24
CA GLN A 58 10.33 15.73 14.47
C GLN A 58 10.68 15.65 12.98
N ARG A 59 11.18 16.75 12.38
CA ARG A 59 11.64 16.76 10.99
C ARG A 59 12.78 15.77 10.76
N LEU A 60 13.77 15.74 11.66
CA LEU A 60 14.88 14.79 11.55
C LEU A 60 14.39 13.34 11.62
N ARG A 61 13.44 13.03 12.52
CA ARG A 61 12.84 11.69 12.62
C ARG A 61 12.09 11.32 11.33
N VAL A 62 11.26 12.23 10.82
CA VAL A 62 10.49 12.03 9.57
C VAL A 62 11.43 11.77 8.40
N LYS A 63 12.49 12.57 8.26
CA LYS A 63 13.49 12.38 7.19
C LYS A 63 14.15 11.01 7.28
N LYS A 64 14.61 10.60 8.47
CA LYS A 64 15.19 9.26 8.68
C LYS A 64 14.20 8.14 8.38
N LEU A 65 12.93 8.32 8.73
CA LEU A 65 11.86 7.37 8.42
C LEU A 65 11.62 7.27 6.91
N GLN A 66 11.54 8.41 6.21
CA GLN A 66 11.40 8.45 4.76
C GLN A 66 12.57 7.74 4.06
N ASP A 67 13.80 8.05 4.45
CA ASP A 67 15.01 7.40 3.93
C ASP A 67 14.96 5.88 4.16
N LYS A 68 14.52 5.45 5.36
CA LYS A 68 14.36 4.02 5.69
C LYS A 68 13.32 3.33 4.80
N LEU A 69 12.15 3.94 4.61
CA LEU A 69 11.08 3.41 3.76
C LEU A 69 11.54 3.22 2.31
N LEU A 70 12.28 4.19 1.78
CA LEU A 70 12.82 4.16 0.42
C LEU A 70 13.93 3.11 0.28
N ASN A 71 14.94 3.14 1.16
CA ASN A 71 16.10 2.25 1.09
C ASN A 71 15.72 0.78 1.27
N GLN A 72 14.74 0.47 2.12
CA GLN A 72 14.26 -0.90 2.34
C GLN A 72 13.11 -1.29 1.40
N ARG A 73 12.78 -0.45 0.42
CA ARG A 73 11.73 -0.68 -0.59
C ARG A 73 10.39 -1.09 0.04
N VAL A 74 10.01 -0.45 1.15
CA VAL A 74 8.78 -0.78 1.88
C VAL A 74 7.58 -0.55 0.95
N SER A 75 6.73 -1.56 0.86
CA SER A 75 5.48 -1.52 0.10
C SER A 75 4.47 -2.50 0.67
N LYS A 76 3.18 -2.14 0.63
CA LYS A 76 2.08 -3.01 1.09
C LYS A 76 1.99 -4.31 0.27
N TYR A 77 2.46 -4.29 -0.98
CA TYR A 77 2.42 -5.43 -1.90
C TYR A 77 3.81 -5.76 -2.43
N ASN A 78 4.62 -6.45 -1.62
CA ASN A 78 5.91 -6.99 -2.10
C ASN A 78 5.77 -8.36 -2.78
N VAL A 79 4.63 -8.60 -3.45
CA VAL A 79 4.35 -9.82 -4.20
C VAL A 79 4.77 -9.61 -5.65
N GLY A 80 6.01 -9.98 -5.95
CA GLY A 80 6.60 -9.97 -7.29
C GLY A 80 8.00 -10.56 -7.20
N ALA A 81 8.47 -11.20 -8.28
CA ALA A 81 9.87 -11.61 -8.34
C ALA A 81 10.72 -10.33 -8.34
N GLY A 82 11.46 -10.09 -7.26
CA GLY A 82 12.40 -8.96 -7.23
C GLY A 82 13.30 -9.05 -8.45
N ILE A 83 13.36 -7.97 -9.22
CA ILE A 83 14.15 -7.92 -10.45
C ILE A 83 15.62 -8.04 -10.07
N ASP A 84 16.22 -9.18 -10.39
CA ASP A 84 17.67 -9.25 -10.54
C ASP A 84 18.02 -8.37 -11.76
N VAL A 85 19.05 -7.53 -11.67
CA VAL A 85 19.37 -6.54 -12.73
C VAL A 85 19.63 -7.22 -14.09
N SER A 86 19.97 -8.51 -14.06
CA SER A 86 20.09 -9.40 -15.21
C SER A 86 18.76 -9.75 -15.90
N SER A 87 17.61 -9.70 -15.20
CA SER A 87 16.27 -10.02 -15.71
C SER A 87 15.50 -8.81 -16.25
N ILE A 88 16.07 -7.59 -16.18
CA ILE A 88 15.54 -6.38 -16.83
C ILE A 88 15.36 -6.59 -18.35
N GLN A 89 16.10 -7.53 -18.94
CA GLN A 89 15.93 -7.93 -20.34
C GLN A 89 14.55 -8.58 -20.65
N ASN A 90 13.80 -9.04 -19.65
CA ASN A 90 12.53 -9.75 -19.85
C ASN A 90 11.26 -8.93 -19.53
N ASN A 91 11.36 -7.70 -19.02
CA ASN A 91 10.18 -6.84 -18.80
C ASN A 91 9.94 -5.93 -20.00
N SER A 92 9.27 -6.48 -21.03
CA SER A 92 8.97 -5.80 -22.31
C SER A 92 8.43 -4.39 -22.10
N TRP A 93 7.42 -4.23 -21.24
CA TRP A 93 6.71 -2.96 -21.13
C TRP A 93 7.59 -1.81 -20.61
N MET A 94 8.56 -2.08 -19.73
CA MET A 94 9.43 -1.02 -19.18
C MET A 94 10.35 -0.45 -20.26
N GLN A 95 10.88 -1.33 -21.10
CA GLN A 95 11.71 -0.95 -22.24
C GLN A 95 10.86 -0.24 -23.29
N ASP A 96 9.69 -0.78 -23.62
CA ASP A 96 8.75 -0.17 -24.58
C ASP A 96 8.31 1.22 -24.12
N ALA A 97 7.99 1.37 -22.84
CA ALA A 97 7.63 2.65 -22.22
C ALA A 97 8.79 3.65 -22.33
N LYS A 98 10.02 3.23 -22.03
CA LYS A 98 11.21 4.07 -22.13
C LYS A 98 11.50 4.49 -23.58
N ILE A 99 11.42 3.54 -24.52
CA ILE A 99 11.67 3.79 -25.95
C ILE A 99 10.60 4.72 -26.53
N SER A 100 9.36 4.65 -26.03
CA SER A 100 8.27 5.51 -26.52
C SER A 100 8.55 7.00 -26.35
N GLY A 101 9.39 7.39 -25.38
CA GLY A 101 9.69 8.79 -25.04
C GLY A 101 8.49 9.58 -24.48
N ARG A 102 7.35 8.91 -24.23
CA ARG A 102 6.12 9.54 -23.71
C ARG A 102 6.16 9.59 -22.18
N ARG A 103 5.34 10.48 -21.59
CA ARG A 103 5.07 10.45 -20.15
C ARG A 103 4.44 9.11 -19.76
N ARG A 104 4.99 8.45 -18.75
CA ARG A 104 4.61 7.10 -18.31
C ARG A 104 3.69 7.21 -17.11
N VAL A 105 2.44 6.80 -17.31
CA VAL A 105 1.37 6.92 -16.31
C VAL A 105 0.99 5.54 -15.80
N LEU A 106 1.14 5.32 -14.50
CA LEU A 106 0.73 4.08 -13.85
C LEU A 106 -0.69 4.20 -13.28
N ILE A 107 -1.61 3.40 -13.80
CA ILE A 107 -3.00 3.31 -13.34
C ILE A 107 -3.10 2.17 -12.34
N ILE A 108 -3.49 2.48 -11.11
CA ILE A 108 -3.54 1.50 -10.02
C ILE A 108 -4.91 0.82 -9.94
N GLY A 109 -4.93 -0.47 -10.24
CA GLY A 109 -6.08 -1.32 -10.00
C GLY A 109 -6.34 -1.54 -8.52
N GLN A 110 -7.62 -1.53 -8.14
CA GLN A 110 -8.08 -1.75 -6.78
C GLN A 110 -9.14 -2.85 -6.73
N VAL A 111 -9.41 -3.35 -5.53
CA VAL A 111 -10.57 -4.18 -5.29
C VAL A 111 -11.80 -3.29 -5.27
N GLU A 112 -12.73 -3.47 -6.21
CA GLU A 112 -13.83 -2.52 -6.42
C GLU A 112 -14.79 -2.46 -5.24
N ASP A 113 -14.99 -3.56 -4.52
CA ASP A 113 -15.85 -3.62 -3.34
C ASP A 113 -15.14 -3.24 -2.02
N ASP A 114 -13.90 -2.75 -2.10
CA ASP A 114 -13.15 -2.25 -0.95
C ASP A 114 -13.80 -0.97 -0.39
N LEU A 115 -13.87 -0.85 0.94
CA LEU A 115 -14.48 0.30 1.60
C LEU A 115 -13.75 1.60 1.27
N SER A 116 -12.43 1.55 1.07
CA SER A 116 -11.65 2.69 0.61
C SER A 116 -12.01 3.13 -0.81
N VAL A 117 -12.55 2.25 -1.66
CA VAL A 117 -13.08 2.64 -2.99
C VAL A 117 -14.50 3.18 -2.83
N GLN A 118 -15.33 2.55 -2.01
CA GLN A 118 -16.73 2.91 -1.85
C GLN A 118 -16.91 4.28 -1.16
N TYR A 119 -16.10 4.59 -0.14
CA TYR A 119 -16.28 5.75 0.72
C TYR A 119 -15.28 6.90 0.48
N CYS A 120 -14.42 6.83 -0.54
CA CYS A 120 -13.45 7.90 -0.85
C CYS A 120 -14.04 9.12 -1.59
N GLY A 121 -15.36 9.26 -1.71
CA GLY A 121 -15.97 10.40 -2.40
C GLY A 121 -15.72 10.49 -3.91
N SER A 122 -15.14 9.46 -4.55
CA SER A 122 -15.07 9.37 -6.02
C SER A 122 -16.40 8.95 -6.63
N THR A 123 -16.71 9.45 -7.82
CA THR A 123 -17.77 8.92 -8.71
C THR A 123 -17.30 7.67 -9.45
N ILE A 124 -16.00 7.54 -9.69
CA ILE A 124 -15.37 6.37 -10.32
C ILE A 124 -15.16 5.30 -9.26
N LYS A 125 -15.85 4.16 -9.43
CA LYS A 125 -15.81 3.01 -8.49
C LYS A 125 -15.29 1.73 -9.12
N THR A 126 -14.94 1.76 -10.42
CA THR A 126 -14.49 0.60 -11.16
C THR A 126 -13.11 0.82 -11.75
N ASN A 127 -12.36 -0.26 -11.92
CA ASN A 127 -11.05 -0.21 -12.56
C ASN A 127 -11.17 0.15 -14.05
N SER A 128 -12.24 -0.32 -14.71
CA SER A 128 -12.53 0.04 -16.11
C SER A 128 -12.80 1.53 -16.27
N GLY A 129 -13.64 2.12 -15.41
CA GLY A 129 -13.95 3.54 -15.44
C GLY A 129 -12.74 4.42 -15.13
N LEU A 130 -11.83 3.94 -14.26
CA LEU A 130 -10.55 4.61 -14.04
C LEU A 130 -9.70 4.60 -15.31
N ILE A 131 -9.55 3.46 -15.98
CA ILE A 131 -8.77 3.35 -17.23
C ILE A 131 -9.34 4.28 -18.31
N GLU A 132 -10.66 4.26 -18.52
CA GLU A 132 -11.33 5.11 -19.49
C GLU A 132 -11.06 6.59 -19.22
N ARG A 133 -11.25 7.03 -17.97
CA ARG A 133 -11.04 8.42 -17.60
C ARG A 133 -9.59 8.84 -17.75
N VAL A 134 -8.64 8.00 -17.30
CA VAL A 134 -7.20 8.31 -17.47
C VAL A 134 -6.84 8.39 -18.95
N ARG A 135 -7.35 7.49 -19.80
CA ARG A 135 -7.11 7.54 -21.26
C ARG A 135 -7.69 8.81 -21.87
N GLN A 136 -8.89 9.21 -21.47
CA GLN A 136 -9.51 10.45 -21.94
C GLN A 136 -8.69 11.68 -21.55
N ASP A 137 -8.24 11.75 -20.30
CA ASP A 137 -7.52 12.91 -19.76
C ASP A 137 -6.04 12.95 -20.23
N ASN A 138 -5.49 11.81 -20.68
CA ASN A 138 -4.07 11.64 -21.02
C ASN A 138 -3.89 10.90 -22.37
N PRO A 139 -4.36 11.47 -23.50
CA PRO A 139 -4.37 10.76 -24.78
C PRO A 139 -2.96 10.40 -25.28
N ASP A 140 -1.97 11.25 -25.01
CA ASP A 140 -0.59 11.12 -25.51
C ASP A 140 0.35 10.35 -24.57
N ALA A 141 -0.11 10.00 -23.36
CA ALA A 141 0.70 9.28 -22.38
C ALA A 141 0.85 7.80 -22.73
N TYR A 142 1.95 7.21 -22.27
CA TYR A 142 2.12 5.75 -22.23
C TYR A 142 1.46 5.23 -20.96
N LEU A 143 0.28 4.61 -21.10
CA LEU A 143 -0.51 4.14 -19.97
C LEU A 143 -0.15 2.70 -19.62
N ILE A 144 0.13 2.47 -18.34
CA ILE A 144 0.37 1.15 -17.76
C ILE A 144 -0.70 0.87 -16.71
N TYR A 145 -1.43 -0.23 -16.84
CA TYR A 145 -2.35 -0.67 -15.80
C TYR A 145 -1.68 -1.70 -14.88
N LYS A 146 -1.66 -1.45 -13.56
CA LYS A 146 -1.23 -2.43 -12.56
C LYS A 146 -2.45 -3.03 -11.85
N PRO A 147 -2.86 -4.27 -12.17
CA PRO A 147 -3.98 -4.90 -11.48
C PRO A 147 -3.65 -5.15 -10.00
N HIS A 148 -4.70 -5.11 -9.17
CA HIS A 148 -4.58 -5.50 -7.77
C HIS A 148 -4.32 -7.02 -7.66
N PRO A 149 -3.36 -7.47 -6.82
CA PRO A 149 -2.98 -8.89 -6.75
C PRO A 149 -4.15 -9.83 -6.38
N ASP A 150 -5.05 -9.41 -5.48
CA ASP A 150 -6.24 -10.21 -5.15
C ASP A 150 -7.26 -10.31 -6.30
N VAL A 151 -7.31 -9.32 -7.20
CA VAL A 151 -8.19 -9.33 -8.38
C VAL A 151 -7.61 -10.23 -9.46
N GLU A 152 -6.29 -10.11 -9.69
CA GLU A 152 -5.51 -10.96 -10.58
C GLU A 152 -5.61 -12.44 -10.17
N ALA A 153 -5.47 -12.73 -8.88
CA ALA A 153 -5.68 -14.07 -8.33
C ALA A 153 -7.13 -14.56 -8.40
N GLY A 154 -8.08 -13.74 -8.87
CA GLY A 154 -9.50 -14.08 -8.99
C GLY A 154 -10.24 -14.18 -7.65
N LEU A 155 -9.70 -13.59 -6.59
CA LEU A 155 -10.24 -13.68 -5.23
C LEU A 155 -11.26 -12.57 -4.91
N ARG A 156 -11.20 -11.44 -5.64
CA ARG A 156 -12.02 -10.25 -5.40
C ARG A 156 -12.53 -9.61 -6.70
N ALA A 157 -13.55 -8.77 -6.56
CA ALA A 157 -14.12 -7.99 -7.65
C ALA A 157 -13.16 -6.92 -8.15
N GLY A 158 -13.23 -6.60 -9.45
CA GLY A 158 -12.36 -5.61 -10.10
C GLY A 158 -11.68 -6.07 -11.38
N LYS A 159 -12.03 -7.24 -11.93
CA LYS A 159 -11.45 -7.69 -13.20
C LYS A 159 -11.84 -6.71 -14.32
N VAL A 160 -10.84 -6.27 -15.07
CA VAL A 160 -11.02 -5.43 -16.24
C VAL A 160 -11.19 -6.33 -17.46
N SER A 161 -12.17 -6.04 -18.32
CA SER A 161 -12.37 -6.78 -19.56
C SER A 161 -11.29 -6.44 -20.59
N GLU A 162 -11.03 -7.35 -21.52
CA GLU A 162 -10.07 -7.15 -22.62
C GLU A 162 -10.27 -5.84 -23.39
N ALA A 163 -11.53 -5.48 -23.71
CA ALA A 163 -11.84 -4.25 -24.43
C ALA A 163 -11.38 -2.96 -23.71
N HIS A 164 -11.36 -2.98 -22.37
CA HIS A 164 -10.84 -1.86 -21.57
C HIS A 164 -9.32 -1.94 -21.44
N LEU A 165 -8.72 -3.13 -21.38
CA LEU A 165 -7.27 -3.29 -21.36
C LEU A 165 -6.62 -2.85 -22.67
N GLN A 166 -7.32 -2.94 -23.80
CA GLN A 166 -6.86 -2.38 -25.08
C GLN A 166 -6.72 -0.84 -25.06
N GLN A 167 -7.28 -0.17 -24.04
CA GLN A 167 -7.10 1.26 -23.82
C GLN A 167 -5.81 1.59 -23.07
N VAL A 168 -4.95 0.64 -22.72
CA VAL A 168 -3.61 0.90 -22.16
C VAL A 168 -2.52 0.29 -23.04
N GLN A 169 -1.30 0.83 -22.97
CA GLN A 169 -0.18 0.28 -23.74
C GLN A 169 0.37 -0.99 -23.09
N ALA A 170 0.26 -1.12 -21.78
CA ALA A 170 0.78 -2.26 -21.04
C ALA A 170 -0.06 -2.61 -19.81
N VAL A 171 0.01 -3.88 -19.41
CA VAL A 171 -0.52 -4.36 -18.13
C VAL A 171 0.61 -5.02 -17.33
N ALA A 172 0.87 -4.51 -16.13
CA ALA A 172 1.97 -4.94 -15.28
C ALA A 172 1.58 -6.09 -14.34
N TYR A 173 1.20 -7.25 -14.87
CA TYR A 173 0.76 -8.41 -14.08
C TYR A 173 1.81 -8.85 -13.03
N ASP A 174 2.98 -9.27 -13.48
CA ASP A 174 4.03 -9.86 -12.63
C ASP A 174 5.16 -8.90 -12.20
N THR A 175 4.95 -7.59 -12.31
CA THR A 175 5.93 -6.59 -11.87
C THR A 175 5.67 -6.19 -10.42
N ALA A 176 6.71 -6.24 -9.56
CA ALA A 176 6.59 -5.76 -8.19
C ALA A 176 6.29 -4.25 -8.18
N LEU A 177 5.42 -3.82 -7.26
CA LEU A 177 4.97 -2.43 -7.23
C LEU A 177 6.11 -1.41 -7.06
N PRO A 178 7.13 -1.64 -6.20
CA PRO A 178 8.30 -0.74 -6.13
C PRO A 178 9.01 -0.58 -7.48
N ASP A 179 9.11 -1.65 -8.25
CA ASP A 179 9.76 -1.62 -9.57
C ASP A 179 8.90 -0.84 -10.58
N CYS A 180 7.58 -0.96 -10.52
CA CYS A 180 6.70 -0.11 -11.32
C CYS A 180 6.95 1.38 -11.00
N LEU A 181 6.99 1.74 -9.70
CA LEU A 181 7.13 3.13 -9.26
C LEU A 181 8.49 3.75 -9.65
N GLU A 182 9.55 2.95 -9.78
CA GLU A 182 10.85 3.44 -10.26
C GLU A 182 10.89 3.72 -11.77
N TRP A 183 9.91 3.22 -12.51
CA TRP A 183 9.90 3.25 -13.98
C TRP A 183 8.82 4.16 -14.57
N VAL A 184 8.03 4.84 -13.75
CA VAL A 184 6.96 5.74 -14.20
C VAL A 184 7.20 7.18 -13.76
N ASP A 185 6.52 8.12 -14.41
CA ASP A 185 6.60 9.54 -14.09
C ASP A 185 5.47 9.97 -13.14
N GLU A 186 4.30 9.34 -13.28
CA GLU A 186 3.08 9.73 -12.57
C GLU A 186 2.21 8.51 -12.20
N VAL A 187 1.49 8.60 -11.09
CA VAL A 187 0.56 7.56 -10.60
C VAL A 187 -0.87 8.09 -10.55
N HIS A 188 -1.79 7.36 -11.17
CA HIS A 188 -3.22 7.63 -11.16
C HIS A 188 -3.94 6.56 -10.33
N THR A 189 -4.73 6.99 -9.34
CA THR A 189 -5.38 6.10 -8.38
C THR A 189 -6.73 6.63 -7.94
N ILE A 190 -7.67 5.74 -7.59
CA ILE A 190 -8.92 6.17 -6.93
C ILE A 190 -8.60 6.51 -5.48
N SER A 191 -8.07 5.54 -4.72
CA SER A 191 -7.80 5.69 -3.29
C SER A 191 -6.74 4.74 -2.74
N SER A 192 -6.01 4.04 -3.61
CA SER A 192 -5.00 3.06 -3.20
C SER A 192 -3.89 3.70 -2.37
N LEU A 193 -3.46 3.03 -1.29
CA LEU A 193 -2.27 3.42 -0.52
C LEU A 193 -1.02 3.60 -1.41
N THR A 194 -0.97 2.95 -2.58
CA THR A 194 0.07 3.17 -3.59
C THR A 194 0.28 4.63 -3.96
N GLY A 195 -0.76 5.48 -3.95
CA GLY A 195 -0.57 6.92 -4.21
C GLY A 195 0.28 7.59 -3.12
N PHE A 196 0.12 7.20 -1.85
CA PHE A 196 1.01 7.65 -0.78
C PHE A 196 2.45 7.11 -0.96
N GLU A 197 2.59 5.85 -1.38
CA GLU A 197 3.91 5.27 -1.69
C GLU A 197 4.62 5.98 -2.87
N ALA A 198 3.85 6.51 -3.82
CA ALA A 198 4.35 7.29 -4.94
C ALA A 198 4.80 8.69 -4.49
N LEU A 199 4.04 9.36 -3.61
CA LEU A 199 4.46 10.63 -2.99
C LEU A 199 5.78 10.46 -2.21
N LEU A 200 5.97 9.34 -1.50
CA LEU A 200 7.23 9.04 -0.79
C LEU A 200 8.45 9.06 -1.73
N ARG A 201 8.25 8.68 -3.00
CA ARG A 201 9.27 8.60 -4.06
C ARG A 201 9.38 9.89 -4.88
N GLY A 202 8.59 10.92 -4.56
CA GLY A 202 8.58 12.19 -5.28
C GLY A 202 7.95 12.11 -6.67
N LEU A 203 7.06 11.14 -6.91
CA LEU A 203 6.27 11.06 -8.14
C LEU A 203 5.07 11.99 -8.09
N ASP A 204 4.62 12.43 -9.26
CA ASP A 204 3.33 13.09 -9.41
C ASP A 204 2.20 12.09 -9.14
N VAL A 205 1.16 12.52 -8.42
CA VAL A 205 0.04 11.66 -8.02
C VAL A 205 -1.28 12.34 -8.30
N THR A 206 -2.05 11.72 -9.19
CA THR A 206 -3.41 12.12 -9.55
C THR A 206 -4.43 11.22 -8.84
N CYS A 207 -5.29 11.83 -8.02
CA CYS A 207 -6.31 11.16 -7.22
C CYS A 207 -7.72 11.38 -7.77
N TYR A 208 -8.42 10.30 -8.10
CA TYR A 208 -9.83 10.32 -8.53
C TYR A 208 -10.80 10.20 -7.36
N GLY A 209 -10.35 9.74 -6.20
CA GLY A 209 -11.04 9.83 -4.92
C GLY A 209 -10.32 10.74 -3.94
N LEU A 210 -10.70 10.67 -2.67
CA LEU A 210 -10.11 11.42 -1.55
C LEU A 210 -9.52 10.46 -0.49
N PRO A 211 -8.49 9.66 -0.83
CA PRO A 211 -7.74 8.92 0.18
C PRO A 211 -7.14 9.88 1.22
N PHE A 212 -6.67 9.38 2.36
CA PHE A 212 -6.26 10.23 3.49
C PHE A 212 -5.17 11.28 3.14
N TYR A 213 -4.37 11.01 2.10
CA TYR A 213 -3.27 11.86 1.64
C TYR A 213 -3.66 12.87 0.53
N ALA A 214 -4.88 12.80 0.00
CA ALA A 214 -5.41 13.72 -1.00
C ALA A 214 -6.11 14.94 -0.38
N GLY A 215 -6.34 16.01 -1.13
CA GLY A 215 -7.06 17.20 -0.66
C GLY A 215 -6.23 18.16 0.18
N TRP A 216 -4.92 17.92 0.30
CA TRP A 216 -3.99 18.70 1.10
C TRP A 216 -3.04 19.56 0.26
N GLY A 217 -3.19 19.58 -1.07
CA GLY A 217 -2.30 20.24 -2.01
C GLY A 217 -1.03 19.46 -2.37
N LEU A 218 -0.96 18.18 -1.98
CA LEU A 218 0.16 17.27 -2.28
C LEU A 218 -0.12 16.38 -3.50
N THR A 219 -1.33 16.42 -4.03
CA THR A 219 -1.83 15.59 -5.14
C THR A 219 -2.63 16.45 -6.11
N THR A 220 -2.76 16.00 -7.35
CA THR A 220 -3.76 16.54 -8.29
C THR A 220 -5.09 15.83 -8.03
N ASP A 221 -6.06 16.55 -7.47
CA ASP A 221 -7.35 15.97 -7.08
C ASP A 221 -8.43 16.22 -8.14
N ILE A 222 -8.84 15.15 -8.83
CA ILE A 222 -9.81 15.23 -9.93
C ILE A 222 -11.22 15.48 -9.41
N ASP A 223 -12.02 16.25 -10.15
CA ASP A 223 -13.41 16.59 -9.84
C ASP A 223 -13.59 17.27 -8.46
N GLU A 224 -12.60 18.05 -8.00
CA GLU A 224 -12.61 18.74 -6.70
C GLU A 224 -13.84 19.63 -6.46
N GLN A 225 -14.40 20.23 -7.52
CA GLN A 225 -15.59 21.10 -7.45
C GLN A 225 -16.91 20.31 -7.53
N SER A 226 -16.87 19.01 -7.82
CA SER A 226 -18.09 18.20 -7.94
C SER A 226 -18.64 17.79 -6.58
N LEU A 227 -19.97 17.83 -6.42
CA LEU A 227 -20.62 17.31 -5.23
C LEU A 227 -20.73 15.77 -5.27
N PRO A 228 -20.61 15.06 -4.13
CA PRO A 228 -20.38 15.60 -2.79
C PRO A 228 -18.90 15.84 -2.44
N LYS A 229 -17.95 15.55 -3.35
CA LYS A 229 -16.50 15.64 -3.10
C LYS A 229 -16.06 17.02 -2.60
N ALA A 230 -16.57 18.09 -3.19
CA ALA A 230 -16.29 19.47 -2.78
C ALA A 230 -16.63 19.72 -1.30
N THR A 231 -17.71 19.12 -0.79
CA THR A 231 -18.12 19.23 0.62
C THR A 231 -17.09 18.59 1.54
N TYR A 232 -16.50 17.47 1.14
CA TYR A 232 -15.52 16.75 1.93
C TYR A 232 -14.17 17.47 1.94
N LEU A 233 -13.75 18.03 0.79
CA LEU A 233 -12.52 18.81 0.66
C LEU A 233 -12.48 20.06 1.56
N LYS A 234 -13.63 20.67 1.86
CA LYS A 234 -13.70 21.80 2.82
C LYS A 234 -13.09 21.47 4.18
N ARG A 235 -13.12 20.20 4.62
CA ARG A 235 -12.52 19.78 5.90
C ARG A 235 -11.00 19.63 5.87
N ARG A 236 -10.40 19.66 4.68
CA ARG A 236 -8.95 19.54 4.46
C ARG A 236 -8.29 20.87 4.04
N GLN A 237 -9.05 21.96 4.09
CA GLN A 237 -8.54 23.30 3.80
C GLN A 237 -7.76 23.85 4.99
N ARG A 238 -6.52 24.27 4.76
CA ARG A 238 -5.65 24.88 5.77
C ARG A 238 -5.19 26.25 5.29
N ASP A 239 -5.02 27.19 6.22
CA ASP A 239 -4.43 28.50 5.92
C ASP A 239 -2.96 28.36 5.50
N ILE A 240 -2.25 27.43 6.13
CA ILE A 240 -0.88 27.04 5.76
C ILE A 240 -0.94 25.63 5.15
N PRO A 241 -0.50 25.45 3.88
CA PRO A 241 -0.49 24.16 3.22
C PRO A 241 0.19 23.07 4.05
N LEU A 242 -0.37 21.86 4.03
CA LEU A 242 0.23 20.70 4.68
C LEU A 242 1.51 20.31 3.93
N THR A 243 2.63 20.18 4.62
CA THR A 243 3.84 19.65 3.99
C THR A 243 3.81 18.13 3.95
N PHE A 244 4.56 17.54 3.01
CA PHE A 244 4.67 16.09 2.94
C PHE A 244 5.29 15.49 4.23
N GLU A 245 6.23 16.19 4.87
CA GLU A 245 6.78 15.77 6.17
C GLU A 245 5.70 15.69 7.25
N GLN A 246 4.76 16.65 7.29
CA GLN A 246 3.63 16.61 8.22
C GLN A 246 2.66 15.47 7.91
N LEU A 247 2.44 15.15 6.63
CA LEU A 247 1.64 14.00 6.24
C LEU A 247 2.28 12.69 6.70
N ILE A 248 3.60 12.52 6.53
CA ILE A 248 4.34 11.36 7.05
C ILE A 248 4.24 11.30 8.57
N TYR A 249 4.48 12.42 9.26
CA TYR A 249 4.43 12.48 10.72
C TYR A 249 3.06 12.07 11.25
N GLY A 250 2.00 12.67 10.71
CA GLY A 250 0.64 12.36 11.12
C GLY A 250 0.20 10.95 10.77
N GLY A 251 0.44 10.53 9.53
CA GLY A 251 -0.02 9.26 8.99
C GLY A 251 0.76 8.05 9.51
N LEU A 252 2.08 8.15 9.68
CA LEU A 252 2.91 7.01 10.06
C LEU A 252 3.39 7.03 11.51
N ILE A 253 3.51 8.17 12.17
CA ILE A 253 4.06 8.24 13.54
C ILE A 253 2.95 8.43 14.58
N CYS A 254 2.02 9.36 14.36
CA CYS A 254 1.04 9.71 15.40
C CYS A 254 -0.24 8.88 15.36
N TYR A 255 -0.75 8.56 14.16
CA TYR A 255 -2.06 7.95 14.02
C TYR A 255 -2.08 6.42 14.27
N PRO A 256 -1.14 5.62 13.73
CA PRO A 256 -1.16 4.18 13.93
C PRO A 256 -0.48 3.77 15.24
N LEU A 257 -0.97 2.68 15.83
CA LEU A 257 -0.31 1.98 16.92
C LEU A 257 0.51 0.84 16.32
N TYR A 258 1.72 0.67 16.83
CA TYR A 258 2.65 -0.37 16.38
C TYR A 258 2.97 -1.34 17.51
N ARG A 259 3.15 -2.61 17.17
CA ARG A 259 3.59 -3.64 18.12
C ARG A 259 4.38 -4.71 17.40
N LEU A 260 5.54 -5.07 17.96
CA LEU A 260 6.33 -6.21 17.50
C LEU A 260 5.87 -7.52 18.14
N PRO A 261 6.06 -8.67 17.47
CA PRO A 261 5.88 -9.97 18.10
C PRO A 261 6.79 -10.07 19.33
N ASP A 262 6.26 -10.61 20.42
CA ASP A 262 6.98 -10.81 21.70
C ASP A 262 7.55 -9.54 22.36
N GLY A 263 7.24 -8.36 21.81
CA GLY A 263 7.61 -7.06 22.38
C GLY A 263 6.71 -6.64 23.56
N TYR A 264 7.29 -5.93 24.52
CA TYR A 264 6.56 -5.28 25.61
C TYR A 264 6.06 -3.90 25.17
N GLY A 265 4.75 -3.65 25.32
CA GLY A 265 4.15 -2.36 25.00
C GLY A 265 4.06 -2.04 23.50
N LEU A 266 3.95 -0.74 23.19
CA LEU A 266 3.92 -0.23 21.83
C LEU A 266 5.34 -0.05 21.28
N ALA A 267 5.50 -0.40 20.01
CA ALA A 267 6.71 -0.15 19.24
C ALA A 267 6.64 1.21 18.52
N GLN A 268 7.78 1.64 17.99
CA GLN A 268 7.87 2.72 17.00
C GLN A 268 7.80 2.14 15.58
N VAL A 269 7.31 2.93 14.62
CA VAL A 269 7.20 2.53 13.21
C VAL A 269 8.53 2.05 12.64
N GLU A 270 9.64 2.68 13.02
CA GLU A 270 10.99 2.32 12.58
C GLU A 270 11.35 0.89 12.99
N GLN A 271 10.95 0.46 14.19
CA GLN A 271 11.23 -0.88 14.70
C GLN A 271 10.41 -1.94 13.96
N VAL A 272 9.16 -1.62 13.61
CA VAL A 272 8.31 -2.50 12.79
C VAL A 272 8.87 -2.64 11.38
N ILE A 273 9.35 -1.55 10.79
CA ILE A 273 10.01 -1.58 9.49
C ILE A 273 11.26 -2.47 9.55
N ASP A 274 12.14 -2.30 10.55
CA ASP A 274 13.35 -3.11 10.69
C ASP A 274 13.06 -4.60 10.90
N TYR A 275 11.94 -4.93 11.56
CA TYR A 275 11.48 -6.31 11.70
C TYR A 275 10.93 -6.89 10.38
N LEU A 276 10.16 -6.12 9.61
CA LEU A 276 9.52 -6.59 8.37
C LEU A 276 10.47 -6.65 7.17
N TYR A 277 11.44 -5.73 7.15
CA TYR A 277 12.38 -5.52 6.06
C TYR A 277 13.81 -5.46 6.62
N PRO A 278 14.30 -6.55 7.22
CA PRO A 278 15.66 -6.58 7.73
C PRO A 278 16.63 -6.23 6.60
N LEU A 279 17.62 -5.40 6.90
CA LEU A 279 18.70 -5.12 5.96
C LEU A 279 19.30 -6.47 5.54
N LYS A 280 19.44 -6.68 4.24
CA LYS A 280 20.21 -7.82 3.72
C LYS A 280 21.68 -7.57 4.04
N ASP A 281 22.08 -7.78 5.27
CA ASP A 281 23.48 -7.83 5.64
C ASP A 281 24.08 -9.13 5.12
N SER A 282 24.96 -9.00 4.12
CA SER A 282 26.29 -9.62 4.11
C SER A 282 26.43 -11.05 4.62
N HIS A 283 25.51 -11.95 4.27
CA HIS A 283 25.72 -13.40 4.37
C HIS A 283 26.84 -13.94 3.46
N LEU A 284 27.62 -13.06 2.82
CA LEU A 284 28.83 -13.39 2.06
C LEU A 284 30.14 -13.21 2.85
N LEU A 285 30.12 -12.73 4.10
CA LEU A 285 31.36 -12.57 4.90
C LEU A 285 31.46 -13.50 6.12
N ALA A 286 30.43 -14.26 6.46
CA ALA A 286 30.50 -15.26 7.54
C ALA A 286 30.84 -16.68 7.06
N ASN A 287 30.69 -16.98 5.76
CA ASN A 287 30.98 -18.32 5.21
C ASN A 287 32.40 -18.48 4.64
N SER A 288 33.25 -17.44 4.71
CA SER A 288 34.65 -17.51 4.28
C SER A 288 35.65 -17.82 5.40
N GLU A 289 35.23 -17.80 6.67
CA GLU A 289 36.13 -18.09 7.81
C GLU A 289 35.92 -19.47 8.45
N GLU A 290 34.80 -20.17 8.18
CA GLU A 290 34.57 -21.53 8.73
C GLU A 290 35.02 -22.70 7.82
N SER A 291 35.57 -22.43 6.62
CA SER A 291 36.04 -23.50 5.71
C SER A 291 37.54 -23.87 5.84
N GLN A 292 38.23 -23.45 6.92
CA GLN A 292 39.64 -23.84 7.15
C GLN A 292 39.94 -24.49 8.51
N SER A 293 38.95 -24.96 9.26
CA SER A 293 39.24 -25.68 10.52
C SER A 293 38.30 -26.84 10.84
N GLU A 294 38.09 -27.77 9.92
CA GLU A 294 37.60 -29.12 10.27
C GLU A 294 38.35 -30.21 9.49
N MET A 295 39.53 -30.57 9.99
CA MET A 295 40.07 -31.93 9.91
C MET A 295 40.42 -32.37 11.33
N ALA A 296 39.45 -32.90 12.07
CA ALA A 296 39.66 -33.99 13.03
C ALA A 296 38.36 -34.43 13.73
N SER A 297 38.08 -35.73 13.61
CA SER A 297 37.43 -36.62 14.60
C SER A 297 35.91 -36.55 14.88
N THR A 298 35.19 -37.50 14.27
CA THR A 298 34.29 -38.51 14.87
C THR A 298 33.43 -38.18 16.12
N SER A 299 32.09 -38.28 15.99
CA SER A 299 31.23 -39.42 16.40
C SER A 299 29.81 -39.03 16.89
N ASN A 300 28.81 -39.77 16.38
CA ASN A 300 27.42 -40.03 16.84
C ASN A 300 26.71 -39.09 17.84
N SER A 301 25.51 -38.61 17.47
CA SER A 301 24.23 -39.20 17.93
C SER A 301 23.00 -38.53 17.29
N SER A 302 21.92 -39.30 17.24
CA SER A 302 20.65 -39.07 16.57
C SER A 302 19.66 -38.19 17.34
N ALA A 303 18.99 -37.27 16.66
CA ALA A 303 17.65 -36.79 17.01
C ALA A 303 16.87 -36.37 15.75
N LYS A 304 15.84 -37.16 15.41
CA LYS A 304 14.85 -36.83 14.36
C LYS A 304 13.76 -35.96 14.97
N THR A 305 13.59 -34.74 14.46
CA THR A 305 12.38 -33.93 14.66
C THR A 305 11.65 -33.84 13.32
N VAL A 306 10.46 -34.43 13.25
CA VAL A 306 9.61 -34.52 12.05
C VAL A 306 8.95 -33.16 11.83
N ASN A 307 9.33 -32.46 10.76
CA ASN A 307 8.61 -31.29 10.25
C ASN A 307 7.45 -31.76 9.35
N SER A 308 6.21 -31.71 9.84
CA SER A 308 5.03 -31.95 9.01
C SER A 308 4.54 -30.64 8.36
N SER A 309 5.02 -30.34 7.15
CA SER A 309 4.50 -29.24 6.32
C SER A 309 3.25 -29.68 5.56
N LEU A 310 2.09 -29.12 5.90
CA LEU A 310 0.87 -29.27 5.09
C LEU A 310 0.97 -28.46 3.78
N PRO A 311 0.50 -28.98 2.64
CA PRO A 311 0.64 -28.32 1.34
C PRO A 311 -0.08 -26.97 1.26
N THR A 312 0.60 -25.99 0.66
CA THR A 312 0.21 -24.58 0.45
C THR A 312 -1.19 -24.38 -0.15
N LYS A 313 -1.69 -25.36 -0.92
CA LYS A 313 -3.01 -25.31 -1.57
C LYS A 313 -4.18 -25.41 -0.59
N PHE A 314 -4.00 -26.15 0.52
CA PHE A 314 -5.03 -26.30 1.57
C PHE A 314 -5.12 -25.06 2.46
N LYS A 315 -3.99 -24.41 2.78
CA LYS A 315 -3.96 -23.14 3.52
C LYS A 315 -4.71 -22.02 2.77
N ARG A 316 -4.61 -21.98 1.43
CA ARG A 316 -5.35 -21.02 0.60
C ARG A 316 -6.86 -21.20 0.74
N HIS A 317 -7.39 -22.42 0.64
CA HIS A 317 -8.84 -22.68 0.65
C HIS A 317 -9.54 -22.41 1.99
N ALA A 318 -8.90 -22.74 3.12
CA ALA A 318 -9.48 -22.50 4.45
C ALA A 318 -9.56 -21.00 4.78
N THR A 319 -8.53 -20.25 4.38
CA THR A 319 -8.41 -18.79 4.61
C THR A 319 -9.43 -17.99 3.82
N THR A 320 -9.77 -18.42 2.61
CA THR A 320 -10.78 -17.78 1.74
C THR A 320 -12.20 -17.86 2.32
N ARG A 321 -12.57 -18.95 2.99
CA ARG A 321 -13.92 -19.09 3.60
C ARG A 321 -14.15 -18.10 4.73
N PHE A 322 -13.12 -17.78 5.52
CA PHE A 322 -13.25 -16.82 6.63
C PHE A 322 -13.37 -15.38 6.14
N MET A 323 -12.64 -14.97 5.10
CA MET A 323 -12.77 -13.62 4.53
C MET A 323 -14.14 -13.38 3.91
N GLN A 324 -14.68 -14.37 3.19
CA GLN A 324 -16.05 -14.33 2.68
C GLN A 324 -17.07 -14.28 3.83
N GLN A 325 -16.82 -14.97 4.94
CA GLN A 325 -17.67 -14.90 6.14
C GLN A 325 -17.57 -13.54 6.85
N ARG A 326 -16.39 -12.95 6.99
CA ARG A 326 -16.19 -11.60 7.56
C ARG A 326 -16.90 -10.55 6.72
N HIS A 327 -16.76 -10.60 5.40
CA HIS A 327 -17.45 -9.70 4.48
C HIS A 327 -18.98 -9.88 4.56
N ARG A 328 -19.49 -11.12 4.60
CA ARG A 328 -20.91 -11.41 4.82
C ARG A 328 -21.41 -10.92 6.18
N TRP A 329 -20.59 -11.00 7.22
CA TRP A 329 -20.90 -10.48 8.55
C TRP A 329 -20.96 -8.95 8.57
N GLN A 330 -20.02 -8.27 7.93
CA GLN A 330 -20.02 -6.81 7.76
C GLN A 330 -21.26 -6.34 6.98
N GLN A 331 -21.68 -7.07 5.93
CA GLN A 331 -22.92 -6.79 5.21
C GLN A 331 -24.19 -7.06 6.05
N LYS A 332 -24.19 -8.10 6.89
CA LYS A 332 -25.34 -8.39 7.78
C LYS A 332 -25.50 -7.35 8.88
N LEU A 333 -24.41 -6.93 9.53
CA LEU A 333 -24.45 -5.89 10.56
C LEU A 333 -24.99 -4.56 10.00
N ARG A 334 -24.69 -4.24 8.74
CA ARG A 334 -25.23 -3.07 8.02
C ARG A 334 -26.73 -3.11 7.74
N LYS A 335 -27.32 -4.30 7.58
CA LYS A 335 -28.79 -4.44 7.41
C LYS A 335 -29.54 -4.31 8.73
N MET A 336 -28.85 -4.49 9.85
CA MET A 336 -29.44 -4.36 11.19
C MET A 336 -29.30 -2.95 11.77
N SER A 337 -28.47 -2.09 11.18
CA SER A 337 -28.24 -0.71 11.62
C SER A 337 -28.97 0.34 10.76
N ARG A 338 -29.90 -0.07 9.89
CA ARG A 338 -30.83 0.77 9.13
C ARG A 338 -32.23 0.50 9.63
#